data_AF-A0A822HIS9-F1
#
_entry.id   AF-A0A822HIS9-F1
#
_cell.length_a   1.000
_cell.length_b   1.000
_cell.length_c   1.000
_cell.angle_alpha   90.00
_cell.angle_beta   90.00
_cell.angle_gamma   90.00
#
_symmetry.space_group_name_H-M   'P 1'
#
loop_
_entity.id
_entity.type
_entity.pdbx_description
1 polymer ?
#
loop_
_entity_poly.entity_id
_entity_poly.type
_entity_poly.pdbx_seq_one_letter_code
_entity_poly.pdbx_strand_id
1 'polypeptide(L)'
;TSQIPFIFGIKAPRGISGALKLPKFYIKLISLLIHNINWISTAIGISSIIVLYLAKYLNERYKSKIRIILPCELILVIIGTVTSHFTKFHSKYGVSVVGEIKRGLPPLTIPPLNHINQLIVPAITIAAVSLSISISMAKMFS
;
A
#
# COMPACT_ATOMS: atom_id res chain seq x y z
N THR A 1 7.03 6.09 2.89
CA THR A 1 6.50 6.67 4.14
C THR A 1 5.01 6.92 4.12
N SER A 2 4.35 7.04 2.95
CA SER A 2 2.90 7.23 2.83
C SER A 2 2.03 6.08 3.39
N GLN A 3 2.61 4.95 3.79
CA GLN A 3 1.90 3.79 4.34
C GLN A 3 1.69 3.83 5.86
N ILE A 4 2.47 4.65 6.56
CA ILE A 4 2.37 4.88 8.01
C ILE A 4 0.94 5.18 8.49
N PRO A 5 0.17 6.10 7.87
CA PRO A 5 -1.17 6.42 8.38
C PRO A 5 -2.12 5.22 8.34
N PHE A 6 -1.97 4.30 7.38
CA PHE A 6 -2.83 3.12 7.28
C PHE A 6 -2.55 2.09 8.38
N ILE A 7 -1.27 1.93 8.78
CA ILE A 7 -0.91 1.05 9.90
C ILE A 7 -1.60 1.53 11.18
N PHE A 8 -1.56 2.85 11.43
CA PHE A 8 -2.20 3.45 12.60
C PHE A 8 -3.73 3.60 12.50
N GLY A 9 -4.33 3.17 11.38
CA GLY A 9 -5.76 3.25 11.15
C GLY A 9 -6.31 4.68 11.00
N ILE A 10 -5.45 5.65 10.65
CA ILE A 10 -5.84 7.04 10.42
C ILE A 10 -5.97 7.36 8.93
N LYS A 11 -6.83 8.34 8.62
CA LYS A 11 -6.92 8.87 7.26
C LYS A 11 -5.67 9.65 6.93
N ALA A 12 -4.98 9.27 5.86
CA ALA A 12 -3.78 9.96 5.40
C ALA A 12 -4.05 11.46 5.18
N PRO A 13 -3.15 12.37 5.61
CA PRO A 13 -3.29 13.80 5.36
C PRO A 13 -3.37 14.10 3.86
N ARG A 14 -4.50 14.65 3.39
CA ARG A 14 -4.72 15.08 2.00
C ARG A 14 -4.64 16.60 1.85
N GLY A 15 -4.49 17.06 0.61
CA GLY A 15 -4.55 18.48 0.24
C GLY A 15 -3.28 19.29 0.53
N ILE A 16 -2.12 18.64 0.69
CA ILE A 16 -0.86 19.33 0.96
C ILE A 16 -0.20 19.71 -0.37
N SER A 17 -0.24 21.00 -0.70
CA SER A 17 0.31 21.58 -1.94
C SER A 17 1.30 22.72 -1.64
N GLY A 18 2.09 23.13 -2.64
CA GLY A 18 3.14 24.15 -2.51
C GLY A 18 4.54 23.63 -2.11
N ALA A 19 5.45 24.54 -1.77
CA ALA A 19 6.79 24.19 -1.28
C ALA A 19 6.75 23.56 0.12
N LEU A 20 7.77 22.74 0.45
CA LEU A 20 7.91 22.03 1.73
C LEU A 20 6.76 21.05 2.05
N LYS A 21 6.20 20.38 1.03
CA LYS A 21 5.11 19.41 1.22
C LYS A 21 5.47 18.28 2.19
N LEU A 22 6.70 17.79 2.12
CA LEU A 22 7.16 16.67 2.94
C LEU A 22 7.18 17.03 4.45
N PRO A 23 7.87 18.11 4.90
CA PRO A 23 7.79 18.54 6.30
C PRO A 23 6.35 18.79 6.78
N LYS A 24 5.55 19.51 5.98
CA LYS A 24 4.14 19.80 6.31
C LYS A 24 3.31 18.52 6.45
N PHE A 25 3.58 17.51 5.60
CA PHE A 25 2.96 16.19 5.71
C PHE A 25 3.30 15.51 7.02
N TYR A 26 4.57 15.47 7.43
CA TYR A 26 4.97 14.82 8.68
C TYR A 26 4.41 15.53 9.92
N ILE A 27 4.43 16.86 9.98
CA ILE A 27 3.86 17.61 11.10
C ILE A 27 2.37 17.30 11.26
N LYS A 28 1.62 17.34 10.14
CA LYS A 28 0.18 17.02 10.16
C LYS A 28 -0.07 15.56 10.50
N LEU A 29 0.75 14.65 9.99
CA LEU A 29 0.66 13.22 10.29
C LEU A 29 0.87 12.94 11.78
N ILE A 30 1.90 13.51 12.41
CA ILE A 30 2.18 13.35 13.84
C ILE A 30 1.01 13.90 14.67
N SER A 31 0.51 15.10 14.35
CA SER A 31 -0.65 15.68 15.02
C SER A 31 -1.90 14.77 14.97
N LEU A 32 -2.15 14.13 13.82
CA LEU A 32 -3.23 13.14 13.68
C LEU A 32 -2.97 11.85 14.44
N LEU A 33 -1.72 11.38 14.50
CA LEU A 33 -1.35 10.16 15.23
C LEU A 33 -1.69 10.27 16.72
N ILE A 34 -1.38 11.42 17.34
CA ILE A 34 -1.66 11.63 18.77
C ILE A 34 -3.17 11.53 19.08
N HIS A 35 -4.03 12.01 18.18
CA HIS A 35 -5.46 12.17 18.48
C HIS A 35 -6.36 11.03 18.00
N ASN A 36 -5.99 10.32 16.93
CA ASN A 36 -6.94 9.45 16.20
C ASN A 36 -6.42 8.02 15.98
N ILE A 37 -5.43 7.57 16.74
CA ILE A 37 -4.86 6.23 16.58
C ILE A 37 -5.90 5.12 16.82
N ASN A 38 -5.97 4.16 15.90
CA ASN A 38 -6.71 2.93 16.10
C ASN A 38 -5.74 1.83 16.55
N TRP A 39 -5.78 1.49 17.84
CA TRP A 39 -4.89 0.48 18.43
C TRP A 39 -5.07 -0.91 17.83
N ILE A 40 -6.29 -1.31 17.45
CA ILE A 40 -6.53 -2.61 16.81
C ILE A 40 -5.90 -2.64 15.41
N SER A 41 -6.10 -1.59 14.61
CA SER A 41 -5.46 -1.47 13.29
C SER A 41 -3.94 -1.51 13.40
N THR A 42 -3.39 -0.83 14.42
CA THR A 42 -1.96 -0.77 14.68
C THR A 42 -1.41 -2.15 15.05
N ALA A 43 -2.09 -2.88 15.93
CA ALA A 43 -1.70 -4.25 16.30
C ALA A 43 -1.70 -5.18 15.08
N ILE A 44 -2.74 -5.13 14.24
CA ILE A 44 -2.83 -5.94 13.00
C ILE A 44 -1.70 -5.59 12.03
N GLY A 45 -1.39 -4.30 11.86
CA GLY A 45 -0.30 -3.84 11.00
C GLY A 45 1.07 -4.30 11.48
N ILE A 46 1.36 -4.14 12.78
CA ILE A 46 2.61 -4.58 13.40
C ILE A 46 2.74 -6.12 13.32
N SER A 47 1.69 -6.87 13.64
CA SER A 47 1.71 -8.32 13.56
C SER A 47 1.97 -8.80 12.12
N SER A 48 1.36 -8.12 11.13
CA SER A 48 1.58 -8.42 9.71
C SER A 48 3.03 -8.19 9.31
N ILE A 49 3.64 -7.09 9.75
CA ILE A 49 5.07 -6.79 9.49
C ILE A 49 5.97 -7.88 10.09
N ILE A 50 5.72 -8.27 11.34
CA ILE A 50 6.49 -9.31 12.03
C ILE A 50 6.38 -10.64 11.28
N VAL A 51 5.17 -11.05 10.90
CA VAL A 51 4.93 -12.30 10.17
C VAL A 51 5.63 -12.28 8.81
N LEU A 52 5.52 -11.20 8.04
CA LEU A 52 6.19 -11.08 6.74
C LEU A 52 7.71 -11.09 6.87
N TYR A 53 8.25 -10.39 7.87
CA TYR A 53 9.68 -10.37 8.14
C TYR A 53 10.19 -11.78 8.49
N LEU A 54 9.50 -12.47 9.39
CA LEU A 54 9.87 -13.82 9.80
C LEU A 54 9.73 -14.81 8.63
N ALA A 55 8.67 -14.70 7.84
CA ALA A 55 8.46 -15.51 6.66
C ALA A 55 9.59 -15.31 5.64
N LYS A 56 10.01 -14.07 5.40
CA LYS A 56 11.15 -13.75 4.52
C LYS A 56 12.46 -14.30 5.07
N TYR A 57 12.71 -14.12 6.37
CA TYR A 57 13.90 -14.63 7.03
C TYR A 57 14.00 -16.16 6.94
N LEU A 58 12.90 -16.87 7.22
CA LEU A 58 12.83 -18.33 7.08
C LEU A 58 13.00 -18.75 5.61
N ASN A 59 12.37 -18.05 4.68
CA ASN A 59 12.50 -18.34 3.25
C ASN A 59 13.96 -18.21 2.78
N GLU A 60 14.69 -17.19 3.24
CA GLU A 60 16.12 -17.03 2.97
C GLU A 60 16.97 -18.11 3.67
N ARG A 61 16.67 -18.42 4.94
CA ARG A 61 17.41 -19.41 5.73
C ARG A 61 17.27 -20.83 5.19
N TYR A 62 16.08 -21.20 4.71
CA TYR A 62 15.76 -22.53 4.17
C TYR A 62 15.71 -22.56 2.64
N LYS A 63 16.22 -21.52 1.97
CA LYS A 63 16.26 -21.40 0.51
C LYS A 63 16.92 -22.61 -0.19
N SER A 64 17.87 -23.26 0.48
CA SER A 64 18.55 -24.45 -0.04
C SER A 64 17.70 -25.72 0.02
N LYS A 65 16.67 -25.76 0.87
CA LYS A 65 15.83 -26.94 1.12
C LYS A 65 14.44 -26.80 0.50
N ILE A 66 13.95 -25.57 0.34
CA ILE A 66 12.63 -25.28 -0.22
C ILE A 66 12.81 -24.86 -1.69
N ARG A 67 12.44 -25.75 -2.62
CA ARG A 67 12.53 -25.54 -4.07
C ARG A 67 11.41 -24.62 -4.63
N ILE A 68 10.43 -24.25 -3.80
CA ILE A 68 9.21 -23.55 -4.18
C ILE A 68 9.20 -22.15 -3.55
N ILE A 69 8.90 -21.12 -4.34
CA ILE A 69 8.67 -19.76 -3.83
C ILE A 69 7.30 -19.76 -3.14
N LEU A 70 7.28 -19.77 -1.81
CA LEU A 70 6.05 -19.68 -1.03
C LEU A 70 5.47 -18.25 -1.13
N PRO A 71 4.21 -18.07 -1.58
CA PRO A 71 3.56 -16.76 -1.64
C PRO A 71 3.04 -16.37 -0.25
N CYS A 72 3.95 -16.17 0.71
CA CYS A 72 3.62 -15.85 2.10
C CYS A 72 2.74 -14.60 2.24
N GLU A 73 2.93 -13.63 1.35
CA GLU A 73 2.11 -12.41 1.28
C GLU A 73 0.64 -12.73 0.99
N LEU A 74 0.38 -13.63 0.02
CA LEU A 74 -0.97 -14.03 -0.33
C LEU A 74 -1.64 -14.80 0.82
N ILE A 75 -0.91 -15.70 1.46
CA ILE A 75 -1.40 -16.46 2.62
C ILE A 75 -1.79 -15.51 3.75
N LEU A 76 -0.95 -14.52 4.04
CA LEU A 76 -1.25 -13.49 5.05
C LEU A 76 -2.52 -12.71 4.72
N VAL A 77 -2.70 -12.31 3.45
CA VAL A 77 -3.91 -11.60 3.00
C VAL A 77 -5.15 -12.48 3.17
N ILE A 78 -5.09 -13.77 2.83
CA ILE A 78 -6.20 -14.71 3.00
C ILE A 78 -6.59 -14.82 4.48
N ILE A 79 -5.61 -15.10 5.36
CA ILE A 79 -5.84 -15.23 6.80
C ILE A 79 -6.39 -13.93 7.39
N GLY A 80 -5.83 -12.79 7.01
CA GLY A 80 -6.28 -11.48 7.46
C GLY A 80 -7.71 -11.17 7.03
N THR A 81 -8.07 -11.54 5.79
CA THR A 81 -9.44 -11.35 5.25
C THR A 81 -10.45 -12.23 5.99
N VAL A 82 -10.14 -13.52 6.16
CA VAL A 82 -10.98 -14.48 6.89
C VAL A 82 -11.19 -14.02 8.33
N THR A 83 -10.09 -13.67 9.02
CA THR A 83 -10.15 -13.18 10.40
C THR A 83 -10.99 -11.92 10.50
N SER A 84 -10.77 -10.95 9.61
CA SER A 84 -11.52 -9.68 9.56
C SER A 84 -13.02 -9.90 9.38
N HIS A 85 -13.42 -10.87 8.56
CA HIS A 85 -14.82 -11.21 8.34
C HIS A 85 -15.46 -11.81 9.61
N PHE A 86 -14.81 -12.78 10.26
CA PHE A 86 -15.36 -13.45 11.45
C PHE A 86 -15.39 -12.54 12.68
N THR A 87 -14.35 -11.73 12.89
CA THR A 87 -14.26 -10.82 14.05
C THR A 87 -15.03 -9.52 13.85
N LYS A 88 -15.48 -9.25 12.62
CA LYS A 88 -16.15 -8.00 12.20
C LYS A 88 -15.33 -6.76 12.55
N PHE A 89 -14.03 -6.76 12.23
CA PHE A 89 -13.10 -5.68 12.60
C PHE A 89 -13.58 -4.28 12.19
N HIS A 90 -14.25 -4.16 11.05
CA HIS A 90 -14.80 -2.89 10.60
C HIS A 90 -15.88 -2.34 11.54
N SER A 91 -16.91 -3.16 11.82
CA SER A 91 -18.09 -2.74 12.60
C SER A 91 -17.78 -2.60 14.10
N LYS A 92 -16.96 -3.50 14.65
CA LYS A 92 -16.71 -3.55 16.10
C LYS A 92 -15.56 -2.65 16.55
N TYR A 93 -14.55 -2.44 15.69
CA TYR A 93 -13.30 -1.79 16.05
C TYR A 93 -12.94 -0.61 15.14
N GLY A 94 -13.82 -0.22 14.21
CA GLY A 94 -13.60 0.91 13.31
C GLY A 94 -12.38 0.74 12.39
N VAL A 95 -11.94 -0.50 12.16
CA VAL A 95 -10.79 -0.78 11.27
C VAL A 95 -11.20 -0.52 9.83
N SER A 96 -10.37 0.22 9.08
CA SER A 96 -10.62 0.45 7.66
C SER A 96 -10.46 -0.84 6.87
N VAL A 97 -11.47 -1.22 6.10
CA VAL A 97 -11.44 -2.37 5.19
C VAL A 97 -11.44 -1.90 3.74
N VAL A 98 -11.01 -2.77 2.83
CA VAL A 98 -10.93 -2.50 1.37
C VAL A 98 -12.30 -2.17 0.78
N GLY A 99 -13.38 -2.69 1.39
CA GLY A 99 -14.75 -2.46 0.94
C GLY A 99 -15.15 -3.39 -0.21
N GLU A 100 -16.15 -2.97 -0.97
CA GLU A 100 -16.69 -3.77 -2.07
C GLU A 100 -15.84 -3.61 -3.34
N ILE A 101 -15.46 -4.75 -3.92
CA ILE A 101 -14.73 -4.81 -5.19
C ILE A 101 -15.74 -5.20 -6.27
N LYS A 102 -16.06 -4.26 -7.17
CA LYS A 102 -16.95 -4.52 -8.30
C LYS A 102 -16.35 -5.60 -9.21
N ARG A 103 -17.17 -6.58 -9.57
CA ARG A 103 -16.77 -7.68 -10.47
C ARG A 103 -16.83 -7.22 -11.92
N GLY A 104 -15.93 -7.76 -12.73
CA GLY A 104 -15.85 -7.47 -14.16
C GLY A 104 -15.01 -6.22 -14.49
N LEU A 105 -14.88 -5.96 -15.79
CA LEU A 105 -14.17 -4.78 -16.28
C LEU A 105 -15.08 -3.55 -16.18
N PRO A 106 -14.55 -2.38 -15.79
CA PRO A 106 -15.30 -1.14 -15.90
C PRO A 106 -15.60 -0.85 -17.39
N PRO A 107 -16.71 -0.16 -17.69
CA PRO A 107 -17.04 0.19 -19.07
C PRO A 107 -15.94 1.08 -19.69
N LEU A 108 -15.62 0.82 -20.96
CA LEU A 108 -14.69 1.65 -21.73
C LEU A 108 -15.20 3.09 -21.73
N THR A 109 -14.44 3.98 -21.11
CA THR A 109 -14.80 5.40 -20.97
C THR A 109 -13.68 6.25 -21.56
N ILE A 110 -14.04 7.14 -22.47
CA ILE A 110 -13.07 8.07 -23.08
C ILE A 110 -12.76 9.17 -22.06
N PRO A 111 -11.48 9.39 -21.69
CA PRO A 111 -11.13 10.42 -20.73
C PRO A 111 -11.38 11.81 -21.32
N PRO A 112 -11.87 12.78 -20.52
CA PRO A 112 -12.11 14.14 -20.98
C PRO A 112 -10.79 14.81 -21.40
N LEU A 113 -10.72 15.28 -22.64
CA LEU A 113 -9.51 15.90 -23.21
C LEU A 113 -9.21 17.29 -22.63
N ASN A 114 -10.18 17.90 -21.93
CA ASN A 114 -10.09 19.24 -21.37
C ASN A 114 -8.94 19.43 -20.36
N HIS A 115 -8.43 18.34 -19.77
CA HIS A 115 -7.34 18.37 -18.78
C HIS A 115 -5.99 17.89 -19.32
N ILE A 116 -5.87 17.59 -20.62
CA ILE A 116 -4.63 17.06 -21.21
C ILE A 116 -3.43 17.96 -20.94
N ASN A 117 -3.59 19.27 -21.08
CA ASN A 117 -2.49 20.22 -20.89
C ASN A 117 -1.86 20.14 -19.49
N GLN A 118 -2.65 19.80 -18.46
CA GLN A 118 -2.16 19.64 -17.08
C GLN A 118 -1.46 18.28 -16.86
N LEU A 119 -1.65 17.32 -17.76
CA LEU A 119 -1.13 15.96 -17.67
C LEU A 119 0.14 15.73 -18.48
N ILE A 120 0.45 16.57 -19.47
CA ILE A 120 1.62 16.40 -20.36
C ILE A 120 2.92 16.27 -19.55
N VAL A 121 3.18 17.21 -18.62
CA VAL A 121 4.42 17.21 -17.83
C VAL A 121 4.50 15.99 -16.90
N PRO A 122 3.47 15.65 -16.10
CA PRO A 122 3.45 14.39 -15.35
C PRO A 122 3.61 13.14 -16.22
N ALA A 123 2.98 13.10 -17.40
CA ALA A 123 3.00 11.93 -18.29
C ALA A 123 4.40 11.67 -18.87
N ILE A 124 5.08 12.70 -19.38
CA ILE A 124 6.47 12.59 -19.87
C ILE A 124 7.38 12.12 -18.74
N THR A 125 7.20 12.67 -17.53
CA THR A 125 7.98 12.27 -16.35
C THR A 125 7.79 10.79 -16.02
N ILE A 126 6.54 10.32 -15.96
CA ILE A 126 6.23 8.90 -15.68
C ILE A 126 6.77 8.00 -16.80
N ALA A 127 6.62 8.40 -18.07
CA ALA A 127 7.13 7.65 -19.22
C ALA A 127 8.65 7.48 -19.15
N ALA A 128 9.41 8.55 -18.92
CA ALA A 128 10.86 8.50 -18.79
C ALA A 128 11.31 7.57 -17.65
N VAL A 129 10.68 7.67 -16.47
CA VAL A 129 10.98 6.80 -15.32
C VAL A 129 10.65 5.34 -15.64
N SER A 130 9.50 5.06 -16.27
CA SER A 130 9.12 3.70 -16.64
C SER A 130 10.06 3.07 -17.67
N LEU A 131 10.47 3.82 -18.69
CA LEU A 131 11.43 3.35 -19.69
C LEU A 131 12.80 3.07 -19.06
N SER A 132 13.25 3.95 -18.17
CA SER A 132 14.50 3.77 -17.43
C SER A 132 14.48 2.49 -16.59
N ILE A 133 13.39 2.24 -15.85
CA ILE A 133 13.22 1.01 -15.06
C ILE A 133 13.20 -0.22 -15.96
N SER A 134 12.45 -0.20 -17.07
CA SER A 134 12.39 -1.30 -18.03
C SER A 134 13.75 -1.64 -18.64
N ILE A 135 14.52 -0.64 -19.07
CA ILE A 135 15.87 -0.84 -19.61
C ILE A 135 16.82 -1.36 -18.53
N SER A 136 16.74 -0.83 -17.31
CA SER A 136 17.58 -1.28 -16.19
C SER A 136 17.31 -2.74 -15.82
N MET A 137 16.03 -3.16 -15.80
CA MET A 137 15.67 -4.57 -15.58
C MET A 137 16.15 -5.44 -16.73
N ALA A 138 15.95 -5.02 -17.99
CA ALA A 138 16.41 -5.77 -19.16
C ALA A 138 17.93 -6.01 -19.13
N LYS A 139 18.72 -4.99 -18.74
CA LYS A 139 20.17 -5.13 -18.57
C LYS A 139 20.59 -6.00 -17.39
N MET A 140 19.79 -6.10 -16.33
CA MET A 140 20.10 -6.95 -15.17
C MET A 140 19.97 -8.44 -15.50
N PHE A 141 19.14 -8.79 -16.49
CA PHE A 141 18.89 -10.17 -16.91
C PHE A 141 19.59 -10.56 -18.21
N SER A 142 20.25 -9.60 -18.90
CA SER A 142 21.09 -9.83 -20.07
C SER A 142 22.55 -9.96 -19.68
#